data_AF-A0A7V9IBN8-F1
#
_entry.id   AF-A0A7V9IBN8-F1
#
_cell.length_a   1.000
_cell.length_b   1.000
_cell.length_c   1.000
_cell.angle_alpha   90.00
_cell.angle_beta   90.00
_cell.angle_gamma   90.00
#
_symmetry.space_group_name_H-M   'P 1'
#
loop_
_entity.id
_entity.type
_entity.pdbx_description
1 polymer ?
#
loop_
_entity_poly.entity_id
_entity_poly.type
_entity_poly.pdbx_seq_one_letter_code
_entity_poly.pdbx_strand_id
1 'polypeptide(L)'
;MIAEARGYLDEAQAGLGEHPEILYAGFVHDAQKELAEALITFALVTGRGLPAPDEVGVMPSAFLKGMAESVGELRRHLLDLMRQGELARCEELLGAMDDIYYLLVSMDYPDGITMGLRRLTDVARSIIERTRGDFTTSSIQAGLRASLEQHGGGPASPR
;
A
#
# COMPACT_ATOMS: atom_id res chain seq x y z
N MET A 1 -7.21 14.41 -10.14
CA MET A 1 -7.48 13.68 -8.89
C MET A 1 -6.40 13.88 -7.83
N ILE A 2 -5.21 13.25 -7.85
CA ILE A 2 -4.18 13.46 -6.79
C ILE A 2 -3.70 14.93 -6.72
N ALA A 3 -3.37 15.55 -7.87
CA ALA A 3 -2.96 16.95 -7.92
C ALA A 3 -4.09 17.92 -7.47
N GLU A 4 -5.33 17.52 -7.64
CA GLU A 4 -6.51 18.30 -7.24
C GLU A 4 -6.75 18.18 -5.72
N ALA A 5 -6.63 16.96 -5.18
CA ALA A 5 -6.67 16.70 -3.74
C ALA A 5 -5.54 17.45 -3.00
N ARG A 6 -4.34 17.51 -3.61
CA ARG A 6 -3.25 18.38 -3.13
C ARG A 6 -3.68 19.84 -3.09
N GLY A 7 -4.22 20.36 -4.20
CA GLY A 7 -4.67 21.75 -4.27
C GLY A 7 -5.69 22.11 -3.20
N TYR A 8 -6.71 21.26 -2.97
CA TYR A 8 -7.70 21.49 -1.91
C TYR A 8 -7.08 21.44 -0.50
N LEU A 9 -6.11 20.55 -0.28
CA LEU A 9 -5.43 20.47 1.01
C LEU A 9 -4.58 21.72 1.27
N ASP A 10 -3.84 22.19 0.27
CA ASP A 10 -3.00 23.39 0.37
C ASP A 10 -3.87 24.64 0.63
N GLU A 11 -5.01 24.75 -0.05
CA GLU A 11 -6.00 25.82 0.18
C GLU A 11 -6.58 25.78 1.60
N ALA A 12 -6.95 24.58 2.09
CA ALA A 12 -7.44 24.41 3.45
C ALA A 12 -6.37 24.78 4.50
N GLN A 13 -5.12 24.36 4.31
CA GLN A 13 -4.02 24.71 5.23
C GLN A 13 -3.74 26.21 5.25
N ALA A 14 -3.74 26.86 4.08
CA ALA A 14 -3.52 28.30 3.99
C ALA A 14 -4.66 29.09 4.66
N GLY A 15 -5.92 28.68 4.45
CA GLY A 15 -7.09 29.35 5.04
C GLY A 15 -7.25 29.12 6.55
N LEU A 16 -6.72 28.02 7.08
CA LEU A 16 -6.83 27.64 8.49
C LEU A 16 -5.59 27.96 9.32
N GLY A 17 -4.56 28.59 8.74
CA GLY A 17 -3.30 28.90 9.42
C GLY A 17 -3.46 29.79 10.67
N GLU A 18 -4.47 30.66 10.69
CA GLU A 18 -4.81 31.52 11.84
C GLU A 18 -5.79 30.84 12.82
N HIS A 19 -6.23 29.61 12.54
CA HIS A 19 -7.21 28.85 13.31
C HIS A 19 -6.66 27.48 13.76
N PRO A 20 -5.70 27.44 14.71
CA PRO A 20 -5.10 26.21 15.20
C PRO A 20 -6.13 25.19 15.69
N GLU A 21 -7.21 25.65 16.33
CA GLU A 21 -8.30 24.82 16.82
C GLU A 21 -9.01 24.02 15.72
N ILE A 22 -9.05 24.54 14.49
CA ILE A 22 -9.64 23.85 13.33
C ILE A 22 -8.59 22.99 12.64
N LEU A 23 -7.35 23.48 12.53
CA LEU A 23 -6.23 22.74 11.95
C LEU A 23 -5.99 21.42 12.69
N TYR A 24 -6.16 21.41 14.02
CA TYR A 24 -6.00 20.24 14.88
C TYR A 24 -7.31 19.52 15.21
N ALA A 25 -8.45 19.91 14.61
CA ALA A 25 -9.75 19.27 14.84
C ALA A 25 -9.89 17.86 14.25
N GLY A 26 -8.85 17.35 13.58
CA GLY A 26 -8.79 15.99 13.01
C GLY A 26 -9.10 15.92 11.51
N PHE A 27 -9.96 16.78 10.97
CA PHE A 27 -10.35 16.73 9.55
C PHE A 27 -9.18 16.98 8.57
N VAL A 28 -8.29 17.93 8.91
CA VAL A 28 -7.07 18.19 8.12
C VAL A 28 -6.10 17.01 8.21
N HIS A 29 -6.02 16.36 9.37
CA HIS A 29 -5.20 15.16 9.58
C HIS A 29 -5.70 13.99 8.72
N ASP A 30 -7.01 13.75 8.68
CA ASP A 30 -7.61 12.72 7.85
C ASP A 30 -7.36 13.00 6.36
N ALA A 31 -7.58 14.23 5.89
CA ALA A 31 -7.31 14.59 4.49
C ALA A 31 -5.82 14.40 4.11
N GLN A 32 -4.90 14.76 5.01
CA GLN A 32 -3.46 14.51 4.84
C GLN A 32 -3.12 13.02 4.75
N LYS A 33 -3.76 12.20 5.60
CA LYS A 33 -3.58 10.75 5.63
C LYS A 33 -4.06 10.13 4.32
N GLU A 34 -5.25 10.48 3.85
CA GLU A 34 -5.81 10.00 2.57
C GLU A 34 -4.90 10.39 1.38
N LEU A 35 -4.35 11.61 1.39
CA LEU A 35 -3.42 12.06 0.36
C LEU A 35 -2.10 11.28 0.39
N ALA A 36 -1.57 11.01 1.59
CA ALA A 36 -0.37 10.19 1.75
C ALA A 36 -0.60 8.76 1.26
N GLU A 37 -1.72 8.14 1.64
CA GLU A 37 -2.12 6.80 1.17
C GLU A 37 -2.19 6.75 -0.36
N ALA A 38 -2.87 7.72 -0.99
CA ALA A 38 -3.03 7.77 -2.43
C ALA A 38 -1.67 7.93 -3.15
N LEU A 39 -0.79 8.79 -2.64
CA LEU A 39 0.53 9.02 -3.22
C LEU A 39 1.45 7.81 -3.09
N ILE A 40 1.50 7.19 -1.89
CA ILE A 40 2.29 6.00 -1.64
C ILE A 40 1.81 4.84 -2.52
N THR A 41 0.50 4.60 -2.53
CA THR A 41 -0.11 3.55 -3.37
C THR A 41 0.22 3.77 -4.84
N PHE A 42 0.02 4.99 -5.36
CA PHE A 42 0.30 5.31 -6.75
C PHE A 42 1.78 5.10 -7.10
N ALA A 43 2.69 5.59 -6.26
CA ALA A 43 4.12 5.47 -6.49
C ALA A 43 4.55 4.00 -6.53
N LEU A 44 4.09 3.19 -5.59
CA LEU A 44 4.42 1.76 -5.52
C LEU A 44 3.80 0.97 -6.68
N VAL A 45 2.51 1.19 -6.99
CA VAL A 45 1.83 0.53 -8.11
C VAL A 45 2.48 0.87 -9.45
N THR A 46 3.00 2.10 -9.61
CA THR A 46 3.71 2.53 -10.84
C THR A 46 5.21 2.24 -10.83
N GLY A 47 5.73 1.55 -9.81
CA GLY A 47 7.14 1.12 -9.76
C GLY A 47 8.13 2.24 -9.45
N ARG A 48 7.67 3.37 -8.90
CA ARG A 48 8.49 4.54 -8.56
C ARG A 48 9.16 4.45 -7.19
N GLY A 49 8.87 3.41 -6.42
CA GLY A 49 9.35 3.24 -5.05
C GLY A 49 8.54 4.05 -4.03
N LEU A 50 8.90 3.90 -2.75
CA LEU A 50 8.25 4.60 -1.65
C LEU A 50 8.69 6.08 -1.64
N PRO A 51 7.75 7.06 -1.67
CA PRO A 51 8.12 8.47 -1.62
C PRO A 51 8.69 8.86 -0.25
N ALA A 52 9.57 9.85 -0.22
CA ALA A 52 10.06 10.39 1.03
C ALA A 52 8.97 11.21 1.75
N PRO A 53 8.94 11.25 3.09
CA PRO A 53 7.95 12.04 3.84
C PRO A 53 7.91 13.51 3.41
N ASP A 54 9.08 14.10 3.17
CA ASP A 54 9.23 15.51 2.78
C ASP A 54 8.65 15.80 1.39
N GLU A 55 8.66 14.81 0.48
CA GLU A 55 8.05 14.94 -0.86
C GLU A 55 6.53 14.94 -0.79
N VAL A 56 5.95 14.30 0.24
CA VAL A 56 4.51 14.27 0.46
C VAL A 56 4.03 15.52 1.20
N GLY A 57 4.87 16.15 2.03
CA GLY A 57 4.56 17.44 2.64
C GLY A 57 3.33 17.42 3.56
N VAL A 58 3.14 16.33 4.31
CA VAL A 58 2.05 16.18 5.30
C VAL A 58 2.62 15.96 6.69
N MET A 59 1.78 16.05 7.73
CA MET A 59 2.23 15.79 9.10
C MET A 59 2.80 14.36 9.23
N PRO A 60 3.89 14.15 9.99
CA PRO A 60 4.52 12.83 10.13
C PRO A 60 3.54 11.73 10.57
N SER A 61 2.63 12.05 11.49
CA SER A 61 1.61 11.09 11.94
C SER A 61 0.59 10.76 10.86
N ALA A 62 0.23 11.70 9.99
CA ALA A 62 -0.66 11.45 8.85
C ALA A 62 0.05 10.61 7.78
N PHE A 63 1.32 10.89 7.50
CA PHE A 63 2.15 10.10 6.58
C PHE A 63 2.28 8.64 7.03
N LEU A 64 2.62 8.40 8.29
CA LEU A 64 2.76 7.04 8.82
C LEU A 64 1.44 6.25 8.80
N LYS A 65 0.31 6.91 9.10
CA LYS A 65 -1.01 6.28 8.99
C LYS A 65 -1.39 5.98 7.55
N GLY A 66 -1.21 6.92 6.63
CA GLY A 66 -1.46 6.71 5.20
C GLY A 66 -0.57 5.60 4.63
N MET A 67 0.67 5.49 5.10
CA MET A 67 1.55 4.37 4.77
C MET A 67 0.98 3.04 5.24
N ALA A 68 0.51 2.94 6.49
CA ALA A 68 -0.09 1.71 7.01
C ALA A 68 -1.39 1.33 6.25
N GLU A 69 -2.23 2.29 5.90
CA GLU A 69 -3.48 2.06 5.16
C GLU A 69 -3.24 1.69 3.69
N SER A 70 -2.18 2.23 3.08
CA SER A 70 -1.79 1.89 1.70
C SER A 70 -1.55 0.39 1.49
N VAL A 71 -1.15 -0.34 2.53
CA VAL A 71 -0.99 -1.82 2.50
C VAL A 71 -2.30 -2.50 2.08
N GLY A 72 -3.45 -1.96 2.47
CA GLY A 72 -4.77 -2.43 2.05
C GLY A 72 -5.01 -2.25 0.54
N GLU A 73 -4.68 -1.08 0.00
CA GLU A 73 -4.80 -0.78 -1.43
C GLU A 73 -3.81 -1.59 -2.27
N LEU A 74 -2.57 -1.75 -1.78
CA LEU A 74 -1.58 -2.63 -2.41
C LEU A 74 -2.08 -4.06 -2.49
N ARG A 75 -2.72 -4.59 -1.42
CA ARG A 75 -3.35 -5.92 -1.48
C ARG A 75 -4.43 -5.98 -2.55
N ARG A 76 -5.30 -4.96 -2.68
CA ARG A 76 -6.34 -4.97 -3.73
C ARG A 76 -5.72 -5.05 -5.12
N HIS A 77 -4.72 -4.21 -5.39
CA HIS A 77 -4.02 -4.23 -6.66
C HIS A 77 -3.27 -5.56 -6.92
N LEU A 78 -2.65 -6.12 -5.88
CA LEU A 78 -1.99 -7.43 -5.92
C LEU A 78 -2.94 -8.55 -6.35
N LEU A 79 -4.15 -8.58 -5.80
CA LEU A 79 -5.15 -9.58 -6.17
C LEU A 79 -5.57 -9.44 -7.64
N ASP A 80 -5.66 -8.22 -8.16
CA ASP A 80 -5.96 -7.97 -9.58
C ASP A 80 -4.82 -8.44 -10.50
N LEU A 81 -3.56 -8.22 -10.11
CA LEU A 81 -2.39 -8.72 -10.84
C LEU A 81 -2.31 -10.25 -10.83
N MET A 82 -2.58 -10.89 -9.68
CA MET A 82 -2.62 -12.36 -9.57
C MET A 82 -3.67 -12.95 -10.51
N ARG A 83 -4.84 -12.31 -10.64
CA ARG A 83 -5.89 -12.73 -11.59
C ARG A 83 -5.45 -12.62 -13.05
N GLN A 84 -4.53 -11.72 -13.35
CA GLN A 84 -3.95 -11.52 -14.69
C GLN A 84 -2.72 -12.43 -14.93
N GLY A 85 -2.24 -13.13 -13.91
CA GLY A 85 -1.03 -13.97 -13.98
C GLY A 85 0.28 -13.18 -13.86
N GLU A 86 0.22 -11.90 -13.48
CA GLU A 86 1.38 -10.99 -13.38
C GLU A 86 2.17 -11.21 -12.08
N LEU A 87 2.61 -12.44 -11.83
CA LEU A 87 3.17 -12.89 -10.55
C LEU A 87 4.50 -12.20 -10.18
N ALA A 88 5.34 -11.88 -11.17
CA ALA A 88 6.60 -11.18 -10.91
C ALA A 88 6.34 -9.79 -10.30
N ARG A 89 5.34 -9.07 -10.83
CA ARG A 89 4.95 -7.77 -10.30
C ARG A 89 4.33 -7.88 -8.91
N CYS A 90 3.62 -8.98 -8.64
CA CYS A 90 3.11 -9.25 -7.30
C CYS A 90 4.25 -9.42 -6.28
N GLU A 91 5.32 -10.11 -6.64
CA GLU A 91 6.46 -10.32 -5.74
C GLU A 91 7.15 -9.00 -5.37
N GLU A 92 7.34 -8.10 -6.34
CA GLU A 92 7.89 -6.75 -6.11
C GLU A 92 7.02 -5.94 -5.11
N LEU A 93 5.70 -5.97 -5.28
CA LEU A 93 4.77 -5.25 -4.40
C LEU A 93 4.72 -5.86 -2.99
N LEU A 94 4.82 -7.18 -2.87
CA LEU A 94 4.94 -7.84 -1.56
C LEU A 94 6.20 -7.38 -0.82
N GLY A 95 7.34 -7.25 -1.53
CA GLY A 95 8.56 -6.68 -0.96
C GLY A 95 8.36 -5.24 -0.46
N ALA A 96 7.69 -4.39 -1.24
CA ALA A 96 7.37 -3.03 -0.80
C ALA A 96 6.45 -2.99 0.43
N MET A 97 5.48 -3.92 0.54
CA MET A 97 4.65 -4.01 1.74
C MET A 97 5.46 -4.42 2.98
N ASP A 98 6.47 -5.28 2.81
CA ASP A 98 7.40 -5.65 3.87
C ASP A 98 8.24 -4.45 4.33
N ASP A 99 8.79 -3.69 3.38
CA ASP A 99 9.55 -2.46 3.68
C ASP A 99 8.73 -1.45 4.48
N ILE A 100 7.46 -1.26 4.09
CA ILE A 100 6.50 -0.45 4.85
C ILE A 100 6.36 -0.98 6.27
N TYR A 101 6.11 -2.28 6.44
CA TYR A 101 5.92 -2.87 7.75
C TYR A 101 7.18 -2.75 8.64
N TYR A 102 8.37 -2.95 8.06
CA TYR A 102 9.64 -2.75 8.78
C TYR A 102 9.83 -1.30 9.23
N LEU A 103 9.50 -0.33 8.38
CA LEU A 103 9.54 1.07 8.75
C LEU A 103 8.57 1.36 9.90
N LEU A 104 7.32 0.91 9.78
CA LEU A 104 6.29 1.14 10.80
C LEU A 104 6.61 0.52 12.15
N VAL A 105 7.16 -0.70 12.19
CA VAL A 105 7.52 -1.36 13.46
C VAL A 105 8.76 -0.76 14.12
N SER A 106 9.63 -0.10 13.34
CA SER A 106 10.81 0.60 13.86
C SER A 106 10.50 1.93 14.55
N MET A 107 9.27 2.43 14.42
CA MET A 107 8.82 3.69 15.03
C MET A 107 8.50 3.49 16.52
N ASP A 108 9.47 3.83 17.38
CA ASP A 108 9.30 3.79 18.84
C ASP A 108 8.70 5.11 19.38
N TYR A 109 7.41 5.30 19.15
CA TYR A 109 6.66 6.45 19.68
C TYR A 109 5.46 6.01 20.53
N PRO A 110 5.18 6.67 21.66
CA PRO A 110 3.98 6.40 22.45
C PRO A 110 2.70 6.50 21.61
N ASP A 111 1.75 5.58 21.83
CA ASP A 111 0.49 5.51 21.07
C ASP A 111 -0.32 6.82 21.12
N GLY A 112 -0.19 7.61 22.20
CA GLY A 112 -0.82 8.93 22.34
C GLY A 112 -0.26 10.01 21.41
N ILE A 113 0.97 9.84 20.91
CA ILE A 113 1.61 10.75 19.94
C ILE A 113 1.33 10.28 18.51
N THR A 114 1.31 8.97 18.28
CA THR A 114 1.06 8.38 16.96
C THR A 114 -0.42 8.22 16.63
N MET A 115 -1.30 8.47 17.59
CA MET A 115 -2.75 8.43 17.45
C MET A 115 -3.25 7.07 16.91
N GLY A 116 -2.74 5.97 17.49
CA GLY A 116 -3.20 4.61 17.19
C GLY A 116 -2.41 3.86 16.10
N LEU A 117 -1.19 4.29 15.78
CA LEU A 117 -0.37 3.67 14.74
C LEU A 117 -0.10 2.18 14.98
N ARG A 118 0.14 1.75 16.23
CA ARG A 118 0.40 0.33 16.55
C ARG A 118 -0.71 -0.59 16.05
N ARG A 119 -1.98 -0.20 16.24
CA ARG A 119 -3.14 -0.95 15.74
C ARG A 119 -3.12 -1.05 14.22
N LEU A 120 -2.80 0.04 13.52
CA LEU A 120 -2.72 0.05 12.06
C LEU A 120 -1.57 -0.81 11.56
N THR A 121 -0.41 -0.80 12.24
CA THR A 121 0.72 -1.68 11.94
C THR A 121 0.35 -3.16 12.10
N ASP A 122 -0.39 -3.53 13.13
CA ASP A 122 -0.86 -4.92 13.32
C ASP A 122 -1.88 -5.33 12.24
N VAL A 123 -2.76 -4.42 11.83
CA VAL A 123 -3.68 -4.64 10.69
C VAL A 123 -2.89 -4.83 9.40
N ALA A 124 -1.90 -3.98 9.13
CA ALA A 124 -1.02 -4.10 7.97
C ALA A 124 -0.28 -5.45 7.96
N ARG A 125 0.26 -5.90 9.10
CA ARG A 125 0.89 -7.22 9.24
C ARG A 125 -0.08 -8.34 8.84
N SER A 126 -1.30 -8.32 9.36
CA SER A 126 -2.32 -9.34 9.04
C SER A 126 -2.68 -9.34 7.54
N ILE A 127 -2.72 -8.16 6.91
CA ILE A 127 -2.95 -8.02 5.46
C ILE A 127 -1.77 -8.64 4.68
N ILE A 128 -0.53 -8.34 5.06
CA ILE A 128 0.68 -8.88 4.42
C ILE A 128 0.70 -10.40 4.49
N GLU A 129 0.50 -10.97 5.68
CA GLU A 129 0.52 -12.42 5.91
C GLU A 129 -0.53 -13.15 5.05
N ARG A 130 -1.77 -12.64 5.00
CA ARG A 130 -2.80 -13.21 4.12
C ARG A 130 -2.42 -13.09 2.65
N THR A 131 -1.85 -11.96 2.23
CA THR A 131 -1.47 -11.72 0.84
C THR A 131 -0.35 -12.66 0.38
N ARG A 132 0.61 -12.97 1.25
CA ARG A 132 1.61 -14.00 0.99
C ARG A 132 1.01 -15.39 0.82
N GLY A 133 0.02 -15.75 1.64
CA GLY A 133 -0.70 -17.03 1.51
C GLY A 133 -1.41 -17.15 0.16
N ASP A 134 -2.12 -16.09 -0.24
CA ASP A 134 -2.79 -16.01 -1.54
C ASP A 134 -1.78 -16.12 -2.69
N PHE A 135 -0.71 -15.32 -2.65
CA PHE A 135 0.35 -15.32 -3.67
C PHE A 135 1.00 -16.69 -3.83
N THR A 136 1.36 -17.34 -2.71
CA THR A 136 1.98 -18.68 -2.72
C THR A 136 1.09 -19.69 -3.42
N THR A 137 -0.21 -19.66 -3.10
CA THR A 137 -1.19 -20.56 -3.71
C THR A 137 -1.29 -20.30 -5.22
N SER A 138 -1.41 -19.04 -5.64
CA SER A 138 -1.47 -18.67 -7.05
C SER A 138 -0.20 -19.05 -7.81
N SER A 139 0.98 -18.85 -7.23
CA SER A 139 2.26 -19.20 -7.85
C SER A 139 2.43 -20.70 -8.04
N ILE A 140 2.05 -21.51 -7.05
CA ILE A 140 2.07 -22.98 -7.18
C ILE A 140 1.10 -23.44 -8.28
N GLN A 141 -0.11 -22.88 -8.31
CA GLN A 141 -1.11 -23.22 -9.34
C GLN A 141 -0.63 -22.87 -10.75
N ALA A 142 -0.01 -21.70 -10.92
CA ALA A 142 0.58 -21.29 -12.20
C ALA A 142 1.70 -22.25 -12.65
N GLY A 143 2.60 -22.62 -11.73
CA GLY A 143 3.66 -23.59 -12.01
C GLY A 143 3.13 -24.99 -12.39
N LEU A 144 2.10 -25.47 -11.69
CA LEU A 144 1.45 -26.74 -12.03
C LEU A 144 0.82 -26.70 -13.43
N ARG A 145 0.09 -25.62 -13.74
CA ARG A 145 -0.53 -25.44 -15.06
C ARG A 145 0.50 -25.45 -16.18
N ALA A 146 1.60 -24.72 -16.02
CA ALA A 146 2.69 -24.70 -16.99
C ALA A 146 3.31 -26.09 -17.20
N SER A 147 3.51 -26.87 -16.13
CA SER A 147 4.01 -28.25 -16.23
C SER A 147 3.03 -29.17 -16.97
N LEU A 148 1.72 -29.06 -16.70
CA LEU A 148 0.70 -29.85 -17.40
C LEU A 148 0.62 -29.52 -18.89
N GLU A 149 0.72 -28.23 -19.26
CA GLU A 149 0.74 -27.79 -20.66
C GLU A 149 1.96 -28.34 -21.43
N GLN A 150 3.12 -28.43 -20.78
CA GLN A 150 4.34 -29.03 -21.37
C GLN A 150 4.21 -30.53 -21.61
N HIS A 151 3.51 -31.27 -20.74
CA HIS A 151 3.35 -32.73 -20.85
C HIS A 151 2.11 -33.16 -21.64
N GLY A 152 1.10 -32.30 -21.78
CA GLY A 152 -0.13 -32.56 -22.54
C GLY A 152 -0.01 -32.37 -24.06
N GLY A 153 1.13 -31.86 -24.57
CA GLY A 153 1.38 -31.58 -25.98
C GLY A 153 2.01 -32.71 -26.82
N GLY A 154 1.99 -33.97 -26.35
CA GLY A 154 2.43 -35.12 -27.16
C GLY A 154 1.45 -35.39 -28.31
N PRO A 155 1.92 -35.71 -29.54
CA PRO A 155 1.06 -35.79 -30.72
C PRO A 155 -0.03 -36.85 -30.53
N ALA A 156 -1.28 -36.45 -30.76
CA ALA A 156 -2.37 -37.39 -30.96
C ALA A 156 -1.96 -38.36 -32.07
N SER A 157 -1.74 -39.62 -31.70
CA SER A 157 -1.39 -40.69 -32.62
C SER A 157 -2.49 -40.78 -33.70
N PRO A 158 -2.18 -40.54 -34.99
CA PRO A 158 -3.15 -40.78 -36.05
C PRO A 158 -3.32 -42.30 -36.20
N ARG A 159 -4.56 -42.75 -36.09
CA ARG A 159 -5.00 -44.10 -36.47
C ARG A 159 -4.87 -44.33 -37.97
#